data_AF-A0A453RA55-F1
#
_entry.id   AF-A0A453RA55-F1
#
_cell.length_a   1.000
_cell.length_b   1.000
_cell.length_c   1.000
_cell.angle_alpha   90.00
_cell.angle_beta   90.00
_cell.angle_gamma   90.00
#
_symmetry.space_group_name_H-M   'P 1'
#
loop_
_entity.id
_entity.type
_entity.pdbx_description
1 polymer ?
#
loop_
_entity_poly.entity_id
_entity_poly.type
_entity_poly.pdbx_seq_one_letter_code
_entity_poly.pdbx_strand_id
1 'polypeptide(L)'
;KIRLVNDLLESIHFVASTEAMFIGVRAGIHPSIIYDIISNAAGSSRIFVEVVPKILSEDPLLIDFLKSLKKHASYVMDTAKAATFPLPLLAVAYQQLIHGSSGVIRDESASPLKVWEQLFGVNIVDAASQQIYDASKLADQLVMASKAAKRIGFIGLGAMGFGMASHLLKSGFSITAYDVYKPTLARFAALGGLTKDSPEEVSRDAEILIIMVANEVQAESVLYGNAGAVSGLPAGTSIILSSTVSPGFVTQLKGRLEAECREIKLVDAPVSGGVKRAADGTLTVIVSGTDEALHCTGRVLSALSEKLYLIKGGCGAASSVKMVNQLLAGVHIASAAEAMAFGARLNLRTRRVFEIIQHARGYSWMFGNRVPHMLDNDYTPLSAVDIFVKDLGIVSRESSNLRIPLHVSSVAHQLFVSGSASGWGRYDDSAVVKVYETLSGVKVEGRPPMLNKEDVLRSLPVEWPEVPMDDLVSSASHDSKKVLVVLDDDPTGTQTVHDIEVLTEWPVEALTEQFLKLPTCFFILTNS
;
A
#
# COMPACT_ATOMS: atom_id res chain seq x y z
N LYS A 1 13.99 21.37 11.65
CA LYS A 1 12.70 21.32 10.92
C LYS A 1 12.36 19.91 10.40
N ILE A 2 13.20 19.21 9.63
CA ILE A 2 12.90 17.82 9.18
C ILE A 2 12.61 16.88 10.35
N ARG A 3 13.35 17.02 11.47
CA ARG A 3 13.06 16.31 12.72
C ARG A 3 11.59 16.44 13.19
N LEU A 4 10.93 17.58 12.97
CA LEU A 4 9.52 17.77 13.34
C LEU A 4 8.59 16.84 12.56
N VAL A 5 8.89 16.62 11.28
CA VAL A 5 8.14 15.69 10.41
C VAL A 5 8.31 14.26 10.91
N ASN A 6 9.53 13.90 11.28
CA ASN A 6 9.82 12.59 11.88
C ASN A 6 9.09 12.41 13.23
N ASP A 7 9.20 13.37 14.13
CA ASP A 7 8.58 13.33 15.47
C ASP A 7 7.04 13.26 15.38
N LEU A 8 6.45 13.93 14.39
CA LEU A 8 5.02 13.81 14.05
C LEU A 8 4.66 12.37 13.70
N LEU A 9 5.39 11.77 12.75
CA LEU A 9 5.14 10.40 12.29
C LEU A 9 5.31 9.39 13.43
N GLU A 10 6.39 9.50 14.22
CA GLU A 10 6.63 8.59 15.36
C GLU A 10 5.45 8.60 16.35
N SER A 11 4.95 9.80 16.66
CA SER A 11 3.84 9.98 17.61
C SER A 11 2.55 9.35 17.11
N ILE A 12 2.20 9.58 15.84
CA ILE A 12 0.99 9.00 15.24
C ILE A 12 1.12 7.49 15.10
N HIS A 13 2.26 6.99 14.61
CA HIS A 13 2.49 5.56 14.39
C HIS A 13 2.49 4.77 15.70
N PHE A 14 2.98 5.36 16.79
CA PHE A 14 2.92 4.74 18.11
C PHE A 14 1.47 4.53 18.56
N VAL A 15 0.66 5.60 18.55
CA VAL A 15 -0.75 5.51 18.98
C VAL A 15 -1.55 4.58 18.06
N ALA A 16 -1.30 4.62 16.75
CA ALA A 16 -1.92 3.72 15.79
C ALA A 16 -1.55 2.25 16.06
N SER A 17 -0.30 1.97 16.43
CA SER A 17 0.17 0.63 16.82
C SER A 17 -0.56 0.15 18.07
N THR A 18 -0.73 1.02 19.07
CA THR A 18 -1.51 0.72 20.28
C THR A 18 -2.97 0.40 19.93
N GLU A 19 -3.65 1.29 19.19
CA GLU A 19 -5.03 1.08 18.70
C GLU A 19 -5.19 -0.26 17.97
N ALA A 20 -4.26 -0.57 17.07
CA ALA A 20 -4.22 -1.81 16.29
C ALA A 20 -4.09 -3.06 17.17
N MET A 21 -3.18 -3.05 18.15
CA MET A 21 -3.01 -4.18 19.07
C MET A 21 -4.26 -4.41 19.92
N PHE A 22 -4.88 -3.34 20.42
CA PHE A 22 -6.07 -3.45 21.25
C PHE A 22 -7.29 -4.01 20.51
N ILE A 23 -7.58 -3.52 19.30
CA ILE A 23 -8.69 -4.07 18.52
C ILE A 23 -8.41 -5.51 18.09
N GLY A 24 -7.18 -5.84 17.72
CA GLY A 24 -6.82 -7.21 17.33
C GLY A 24 -6.94 -8.22 18.48
N VAL A 25 -6.47 -7.87 19.68
CA VAL A 25 -6.64 -8.72 20.87
C VAL A 25 -8.11 -8.83 21.24
N ARG A 26 -8.88 -7.74 21.18
CA ARG A 26 -10.33 -7.78 21.42
C ARG A 26 -11.06 -8.65 20.39
N ALA A 27 -10.55 -8.73 19.16
CA ALA A 27 -11.05 -9.62 18.11
C ALA A 27 -10.60 -11.10 18.29
N GLY A 28 -9.93 -11.44 19.40
CA GLY A 28 -9.53 -12.80 19.74
C GLY A 28 -8.24 -13.26 19.07
N ILE A 29 -7.45 -12.35 18.48
CA ILE A 29 -6.18 -12.69 17.85
C ILE A 29 -5.05 -12.52 18.85
N HIS A 30 -4.20 -13.55 18.97
CA HIS A 30 -3.03 -13.52 19.82
C HIS A 30 -2.08 -12.37 19.41
N PRO A 31 -1.61 -11.52 20.34
CA PRO A 31 -0.84 -10.33 20.01
C PRO A 31 0.47 -10.61 19.27
N SER A 32 1.19 -11.67 19.63
CA SER A 32 2.41 -12.05 18.91
C SER A 32 2.18 -12.49 17.45
N ILE A 33 0.98 -13.02 17.14
CA ILE A 33 0.60 -13.36 15.76
C ILE A 33 0.29 -12.09 14.97
N ILE A 34 -0.41 -11.12 15.59
CA ILE A 34 -0.60 -9.79 15.01
C ILE A 34 0.77 -9.17 14.68
N TYR A 35 1.69 -9.18 15.64
CA TYR A 35 3.02 -8.64 15.48
C TYR A 35 3.79 -9.28 14.33
N ASP A 36 3.86 -10.61 14.27
CA ASP A 36 4.61 -11.32 13.24
C ASP A 36 4.08 -11.02 11.83
N ILE A 37 2.76 -11.10 11.65
CA ILE A 37 2.13 -10.88 10.34
C ILE A 37 2.28 -9.42 9.90
N ILE A 38 1.97 -8.46 10.78
CA ILE A 38 1.94 -7.03 10.43
C ILE A 38 3.35 -6.49 10.20
N SER A 39 4.36 -6.97 10.92
CA SER A 39 5.76 -6.57 10.72
C SER A 39 6.24 -6.81 9.29
N ASN A 40 5.61 -7.76 8.59
CA ASN A 40 5.90 -8.18 7.23
C ASN A 40 4.85 -7.74 6.19
N ALA A 41 3.90 -6.91 6.59
CA ALA A 41 2.78 -6.49 5.75
C ALA A 41 2.74 -4.97 5.55
N ALA A 42 1.75 -4.50 4.79
CA ALA A 42 1.63 -3.10 4.40
C ALA A 42 1.39 -2.15 5.59
N GLY A 43 0.85 -2.67 6.70
CA GLY A 43 0.69 -1.95 7.95
C GLY A 43 1.99 -1.74 8.74
N SER A 44 3.13 -2.31 8.32
CA SER A 44 4.40 -2.20 9.05
C SER A 44 4.93 -0.77 9.14
N SER A 45 5.45 -0.42 10.32
CA SER A 45 6.26 0.77 10.57
C SER A 45 7.43 0.44 11.50
N ARG A 46 8.49 1.24 11.50
CA ARG A 46 9.61 1.01 12.43
C ARG A 46 9.16 1.11 13.88
N ILE A 47 8.25 2.04 14.18
CA ILE A 47 7.65 2.15 15.51
C ILE A 47 6.89 0.88 15.89
N PHE A 48 6.09 0.32 14.99
CA PHE A 48 5.39 -0.94 15.26
C PHE A 48 6.37 -2.06 15.59
N VAL A 49 7.41 -2.25 14.75
CA VAL A 49 8.42 -3.30 14.92
C VAL A 49 9.24 -3.11 16.20
N GLU A 50 9.63 -1.88 16.53
CA GLU A 50 10.49 -1.61 17.69
C GLU A 50 9.73 -1.61 19.02
N VAL A 51 8.48 -1.15 19.03
CA VAL A 51 7.76 -0.81 20.26
C VAL A 51 6.75 -1.88 20.66
N VAL A 52 6.12 -2.59 19.71
CA VAL A 52 5.17 -3.65 20.06
C VAL A 52 5.82 -4.74 20.93
N PRO A 53 7.02 -5.26 20.66
CA PRO A 53 7.66 -6.23 21.56
C PRO A 53 7.82 -5.71 22.99
N LYS A 54 8.17 -4.42 23.14
CA LYS A 54 8.32 -3.75 24.43
C LYS A 54 6.98 -3.59 25.16
N ILE A 55 5.91 -3.35 24.42
CA ILE A 55 4.54 -3.34 24.93
C ILE A 55 4.18 -4.71 25.49
N LEU A 56 4.46 -5.77 24.74
CA LEU A 56 4.11 -7.15 25.13
C LEU A 56 4.92 -7.67 26.31
N SER A 57 6.14 -7.16 26.52
CA SER A 57 7.02 -7.55 27.63
C SER A 57 6.97 -6.59 28.83
N GLU A 58 6.08 -5.59 28.83
CA GLU A 58 6.05 -4.50 29.83
C GLU A 58 7.43 -3.87 30.10
N ASP A 59 8.19 -3.56 29.04
CA ASP A 59 9.53 -2.96 29.16
C ASP A 59 9.47 -1.61 29.93
N PRO A 60 10.21 -1.44 31.04
CA PRO A 60 10.24 -0.20 31.82
C PRO A 60 10.63 1.03 30.99
N LEU A 61 11.44 0.87 29.93
CA LEU A 61 11.88 1.96 29.06
C LEU A 61 10.72 2.56 28.24
N LEU A 62 9.57 1.90 28.18
CA LEU A 62 8.37 2.43 27.53
C LEU A 62 7.90 3.75 28.16
N ILE A 63 8.11 3.91 29.47
CA ILE A 63 7.76 5.13 30.21
C ILE A 63 8.55 6.34 29.68
N ASP A 64 9.87 6.20 29.58
CA ASP A 64 10.73 7.28 29.10
C ASP A 64 10.49 7.57 27.61
N PHE A 65 10.25 6.53 26.82
CA PHE A 65 9.87 6.66 25.42
C PHE A 65 8.58 7.47 25.27
N LEU A 66 7.54 7.19 26.06
CA LEU A 66 6.27 7.93 26.04
C LEU A 66 6.41 9.38 26.52
N LYS A 67 7.19 9.62 27.58
CA LYS A 67 7.51 10.97 28.04
C LYS A 67 8.17 11.79 26.91
N SER A 68 9.10 11.17 26.19
CA SER A 68 9.79 11.75 25.03
C SER A 68 8.81 12.03 23.88
N LEU A 69 8.00 11.05 23.47
CA LEU A 69 6.99 11.22 22.42
C LEU A 69 6.01 12.35 22.74
N LYS A 70 5.45 12.38 23.96
CA LYS A 70 4.55 13.44 24.40
C LYS A 70 5.20 14.83 24.28
N LYS A 71 6.46 14.96 24.71
CA LYS A 71 7.21 16.22 24.62
C LYS A 71 7.43 16.64 23.17
N HIS A 72 7.86 15.71 22.31
CA HIS A 72 8.08 15.99 20.90
C HIS A 72 6.78 16.35 20.17
N ALA A 73 5.70 15.60 20.38
CA ALA A 73 4.38 15.90 19.83
C ALA A 73 3.88 17.29 20.23
N SER A 74 4.05 17.67 21.51
CA SER A 74 3.72 19.03 21.98
C SER A 74 4.48 20.10 21.21
N TYR A 75 5.80 19.92 21.03
CA TYR A 75 6.63 20.88 20.31
C TYR A 75 6.24 21.00 18.82
N VAL A 76 5.87 19.89 18.19
CA VAL A 76 5.35 19.90 16.81
C VAL A 76 4.01 20.63 16.74
N MET A 77 3.09 20.38 17.68
CA MET A 77 1.79 21.08 17.76
C MET A 77 1.97 22.60 17.93
N ASP A 78 2.87 23.04 18.81
CA ASP A 78 3.17 24.46 18.99
C ASP A 78 3.76 25.09 17.73
N THR A 79 4.65 24.37 17.05
CA THR A 79 5.24 24.83 15.79
C THR A 79 4.18 24.94 14.68
N ALA A 80 3.28 23.96 14.58
CA ALA A 80 2.20 23.97 13.60
C ALA A 80 1.19 25.09 13.87
N LYS A 81 0.89 25.37 15.15
CA LYS A 81 0.09 26.51 15.56
C LYS A 81 0.74 27.83 15.13
N ALA A 82 2.03 28.01 15.39
CA ALA A 82 2.78 29.19 14.95
C ALA A 82 2.80 29.31 13.42
N ALA A 83 2.87 28.19 12.72
CA ALA A 83 2.81 28.13 11.26
C ALA A 83 1.38 28.21 10.70
N THR A 84 0.33 28.31 11.53
CA THR A 84 -1.09 28.29 11.13
C THR A 84 -1.41 27.10 10.20
N PHE A 85 -1.06 25.89 10.63
CA PHE A 85 -1.24 24.67 9.87
C PHE A 85 -1.97 23.59 10.68
N PRO A 86 -3.01 22.94 10.13
CA PRO A 86 -3.76 21.92 10.86
C PRO A 86 -3.01 20.58 10.86
N LEU A 87 -2.94 19.94 12.03
CA LEU A 87 -2.39 18.59 12.21
C LEU A 87 -3.43 17.69 12.92
N PRO A 88 -4.58 17.36 12.30
CA PRO A 88 -5.65 16.63 12.95
C PRO A 88 -5.24 15.23 13.46
N LEU A 89 -4.39 14.49 12.73
CA LEU A 89 -3.94 13.17 13.19
C LEU A 89 -3.00 13.29 14.38
N LEU A 90 -2.00 14.18 14.30
CA LEU A 90 -1.11 14.43 15.43
C LEU A 90 -1.86 14.97 16.64
N ALA A 91 -2.85 15.84 16.45
CA ALA A 91 -3.62 16.42 17.54
C ALA A 91 -4.32 15.33 18.37
N VAL A 92 -4.97 14.38 17.70
CA VAL A 92 -5.64 13.26 18.38
C VAL A 92 -4.62 12.29 18.99
N ALA A 93 -3.54 11.97 18.28
CA ALA A 93 -2.47 11.15 18.83
C ALA A 93 -1.86 11.78 20.09
N TYR A 94 -1.64 13.10 20.09
CA TYR A 94 -1.13 13.84 21.24
C TYR A 94 -2.08 13.78 22.44
N GLN A 95 -3.39 13.89 22.23
CA GLN A 95 -4.37 13.70 23.32
C GLN A 95 -4.32 12.29 23.91
N GLN A 96 -4.16 11.25 23.07
CA GLN A 96 -3.97 9.89 23.53
C GLN A 96 -2.66 9.73 24.33
N LEU A 97 -1.57 10.38 23.91
CA LEU A 97 -0.30 10.39 24.65
C LEU A 97 -0.41 11.08 26.00
N ILE A 98 -1.15 12.20 26.10
CA ILE A 98 -1.46 12.86 27.38
C ILE A 98 -2.23 11.92 28.29
N HIS A 99 -3.27 11.26 27.77
CA HIS A 99 -4.09 10.34 28.52
C HIS A 99 -3.28 9.14 29.03
N GLY A 100 -2.56 8.43 28.16
CA GLY A 100 -1.71 7.29 28.53
C GLY A 100 -0.62 7.67 29.53
N SER A 101 -0.08 8.89 29.44
CA SER A 101 0.90 9.40 30.41
C SER A 101 0.31 9.80 31.77
N SER A 102 -1.01 9.98 31.88
CA SER A 102 -1.64 10.49 33.11
C SER A 102 -1.65 9.48 34.26
N GLY A 103 -1.69 8.18 33.96
CA GLY A 103 -1.58 7.11 34.96
C GLY A 103 -0.18 6.97 35.55
N VAL A 104 0.85 7.10 34.70
CA VAL A 104 2.28 7.07 35.07
C VAL A 104 2.65 8.20 36.05
N ILE A 105 1.97 9.35 35.96
CA ILE A 105 2.22 10.50 36.85
C ILE A 105 1.67 10.28 38.26
N ARG A 106 0.68 9.39 38.43
CA ARG A 106 0.09 9.08 39.76
C ARG A 106 0.81 7.94 40.46
N ASP A 107 1.40 7.02 39.70
CA ASP A 107 2.18 5.90 40.17
C ASP A 107 3.33 5.66 39.18
N GLU A 108 4.56 6.04 39.56
CA GLU A 108 5.74 5.92 38.69
C GLU A 108 6.12 4.47 38.36
N SER A 109 5.49 3.48 39.02
CA SER A 109 5.63 2.06 38.73
C SER A 109 4.55 1.49 37.79
N ALA A 110 3.52 2.29 37.46
CA ALA A 110 2.42 1.83 36.62
C ALA A 110 2.77 1.89 35.13
N SER A 111 2.68 0.73 34.46
CA SER A 111 2.78 0.65 33.00
C SER A 111 1.74 1.58 32.35
N PRO A 112 2.13 2.50 31.45
CA PRO A 112 1.21 3.38 30.73
C PRO A 112 0.15 2.62 29.94
N LEU A 113 0.42 1.35 29.61
CA LEU A 113 -0.56 0.45 28.98
C LEU A 113 -1.77 0.24 29.87
N LYS A 114 -1.62 0.19 31.20
CA LYS A 114 -2.73 -0.04 32.14
C LYS A 114 -3.85 0.98 32.00
N VAL A 115 -3.53 2.23 31.63
CA VAL A 115 -4.54 3.26 31.37
C VAL A 115 -5.40 2.87 30.16
N TRP A 116 -4.77 2.46 29.06
CA TRP A 116 -5.48 2.01 27.87
C TRP A 116 -6.17 0.66 28.08
N GLU A 117 -5.55 -0.27 28.81
CA GLU A 117 -6.16 -1.56 29.14
C GLU A 117 -7.44 -1.40 29.97
N GLN A 118 -7.43 -0.49 30.96
CA GLN A 118 -8.62 -0.14 31.74
C GLN A 118 -9.69 0.53 30.88
N LEU A 119 -9.30 1.49 30.03
CA LEU A 119 -10.24 2.20 29.16
C LEU A 119 -10.89 1.27 28.14
N PHE A 120 -10.10 0.39 27.54
CA PHE A 120 -10.55 -0.50 26.48
C PHE A 120 -11.11 -1.82 27.00
N GLY A 121 -10.85 -2.16 28.27
CA GLY A 121 -11.25 -3.43 28.90
C GLY A 121 -10.53 -4.63 28.30
N VAL A 122 -9.27 -4.47 27.89
CA VAL A 122 -8.45 -5.51 27.26
C VAL A 122 -7.12 -5.56 27.98
N ASN A 123 -6.68 -6.72 28.41
CA ASN A 123 -5.35 -6.90 28.96
C ASN A 123 -4.46 -7.54 27.88
N ILE A 124 -3.58 -6.74 27.27
CA ILE A 124 -2.73 -7.19 26.17
C ILE A 124 -1.61 -8.10 26.69
N VAL A 125 -1.12 -7.83 27.90
CA VAL A 125 -0.03 -8.60 28.53
C VAL A 125 -0.51 -10.01 28.88
N ASP A 126 -1.70 -10.13 29.47
CA ASP A 126 -2.36 -11.41 29.75
C ASP A 126 -2.60 -12.18 28.45
N ALA A 127 -3.12 -11.53 27.41
CA ALA A 127 -3.30 -12.14 26.10
C ALA A 127 -1.97 -12.63 25.47
N ALA A 128 -0.86 -11.92 25.73
CA ALA A 128 0.47 -12.32 25.26
C ALA A 128 1.08 -13.48 26.06
N SER A 129 0.62 -13.69 27.30
CA SER A 129 1.05 -14.80 28.16
C SER A 129 0.36 -16.13 27.83
N GLN A 130 -0.72 -16.09 27.04
CA GLN A 130 -1.44 -17.29 26.62
C GLN A 130 -0.58 -18.17 25.70
N GLN A 131 -1.01 -19.42 25.54
CA GLN A 131 -0.28 -20.37 24.70
C GLN A 131 -0.24 -19.91 23.24
N ILE A 132 0.93 -19.49 22.80
CA ILE A 132 1.20 -19.16 21.40
C ILE A 132 1.33 -20.43 20.54
N TYR A 133 0.93 -20.32 19.28
CA TYR A 133 1.23 -21.30 18.25
C TYR A 133 1.87 -20.60 17.05
N ASP A 134 2.62 -21.36 16.25
CA ASP A 134 3.24 -20.87 15.03
C ASP A 134 2.23 -20.97 13.87
N ALA A 135 1.75 -19.82 13.40
CA ALA A 135 0.75 -19.74 12.34
C ALA A 135 1.31 -20.15 10.97
N SER A 136 2.60 -19.93 10.71
CA SER A 136 3.25 -20.34 9.46
C SER A 136 3.47 -21.85 9.45
N LYS A 137 3.99 -22.41 10.54
CA LYS A 137 4.19 -23.87 10.66
C LYS A 137 2.88 -24.65 10.54
N LEU A 138 1.80 -24.12 11.10
CA LEU A 138 0.47 -24.74 10.97
C LEU A 138 -0.03 -24.69 9.50
N ALA A 139 0.27 -23.60 8.78
CA ALA A 139 0.00 -23.52 7.35
C ALA A 139 0.85 -24.50 6.54
N ASP A 140 2.13 -24.70 6.86
CA ASP A 140 2.98 -25.69 6.18
C ASP A 140 2.43 -27.11 6.35
N GLN A 141 2.01 -27.46 7.58
CA GLN A 141 1.36 -28.74 7.87
C GLN A 141 0.07 -28.92 7.05
N LEU A 142 -0.73 -27.86 6.93
CA LEU A 142 -1.94 -27.86 6.11
C LEU A 142 -1.63 -28.13 4.63
N VAL A 143 -0.63 -27.44 4.08
CA VAL A 143 -0.24 -27.59 2.67
C VAL A 143 0.23 -29.02 2.38
N MET A 144 1.02 -29.60 3.29
CA MET A 144 1.50 -30.99 3.16
C MET A 144 0.36 -32.02 3.21
N ALA A 145 -0.68 -31.76 3.99
CA ALA A 145 -1.87 -32.62 4.09
C ALA A 145 -2.92 -32.35 2.99
N SER A 146 -2.70 -31.36 2.12
CA SER A 146 -3.74 -30.86 1.21
C SER A 146 -3.99 -31.80 0.02
N LYS A 147 -5.28 -32.02 -0.28
CA LYS A 147 -5.75 -32.80 -1.43
C LYS A 147 -5.48 -32.06 -2.73
N ALA A 148 -5.36 -32.80 -3.83
CA ALA A 148 -5.24 -32.21 -5.16
C ALA A 148 -6.61 -31.71 -5.64
N ALA A 149 -6.69 -30.42 -5.95
CA ALA A 149 -7.77 -29.81 -6.72
C ALA A 149 -7.15 -29.12 -7.94
N LYS A 150 -7.79 -29.23 -9.10
CA LYS A 150 -7.26 -28.70 -10.38
C LYS A 150 -8.22 -27.75 -11.08
N ARG A 151 -9.54 -27.85 -10.84
CA ARG A 151 -10.57 -27.01 -11.48
C ARG A 151 -10.96 -25.87 -10.55
N ILE A 152 -10.51 -24.67 -10.90
CA ILE A 152 -10.71 -23.46 -10.10
C ILE A 152 -11.65 -22.50 -10.85
N GLY A 153 -12.76 -22.16 -10.21
CA GLY A 153 -13.54 -20.99 -10.59
C GLY A 153 -12.90 -19.73 -10.01
N PHE A 154 -12.78 -18.66 -10.78
CA PHE A 154 -12.21 -17.39 -10.31
C PHE A 154 -13.11 -16.22 -10.67
N ILE A 155 -13.64 -15.51 -9.66
CA ILE A 155 -14.54 -14.38 -9.87
C ILE A 155 -13.90 -13.10 -9.35
N GLY A 156 -13.77 -12.12 -10.25
CA GLY A 156 -13.14 -10.82 -10.01
C GLY A 156 -11.72 -10.74 -10.58
N LEU A 157 -11.58 -10.20 -11.78
CA LEU A 157 -10.32 -9.99 -12.50
C LEU A 157 -9.87 -8.51 -12.45
N GLY A 158 -10.05 -7.87 -11.28
CA GLY A 158 -9.54 -6.53 -11.01
C GLY A 158 -8.02 -6.50 -10.82
N ALA A 159 -7.51 -5.40 -10.24
CA ALA A 159 -6.06 -5.16 -10.07
C ALA A 159 -5.31 -6.33 -9.40
N MET A 160 -5.86 -6.88 -8.31
CA MET A 160 -5.27 -8.04 -7.63
C MET A 160 -5.66 -9.36 -8.31
N GLY A 161 -6.95 -9.55 -8.59
CA GLY A 161 -7.50 -10.82 -9.05
C GLY A 161 -6.96 -11.27 -10.41
N PHE A 162 -6.72 -10.34 -11.34
CA PHE A 162 -6.10 -10.68 -12.63
C PHE A 162 -4.71 -11.28 -12.46
N GLY A 163 -3.88 -10.70 -11.58
CA GLY A 163 -2.54 -11.22 -11.27
C GLY A 163 -2.61 -12.61 -10.66
N MET A 164 -3.48 -12.80 -9.66
CA MET A 164 -3.68 -14.09 -8.98
C MET A 164 -4.15 -15.19 -9.94
N ALA A 165 -5.18 -14.92 -10.75
CA ALA A 165 -5.72 -15.88 -11.71
C ALA A 165 -4.68 -16.26 -12.79
N SER A 166 -3.94 -15.26 -13.29
CA SER A 166 -2.88 -15.48 -14.28
C SER A 166 -1.72 -16.28 -13.70
N HIS A 167 -1.37 -16.05 -12.44
CA HIS A 167 -0.34 -16.82 -11.75
C HIS A 167 -0.77 -18.29 -11.58
N LEU A 168 -1.98 -18.54 -11.09
CA LEU A 168 -2.49 -19.91 -10.94
C LEU A 168 -2.54 -20.67 -12.27
N LEU A 169 -2.92 -19.99 -13.36
CA LEU A 169 -2.88 -20.58 -14.70
C LEU A 169 -1.46 -21.02 -15.09
N LYS A 170 -0.45 -20.18 -14.86
CA LYS A 170 0.97 -20.52 -15.10
C LYS A 170 1.45 -21.65 -14.21
N SER A 171 0.91 -21.76 -13.00
CA SER A 171 1.21 -22.82 -12.03
C SER A 171 0.48 -24.14 -12.32
N GLY A 172 -0.21 -24.25 -13.45
CA GLY A 172 -0.79 -25.50 -13.96
C GLY A 172 -2.22 -25.80 -13.49
N PHE A 173 -2.90 -24.83 -12.87
CA PHE A 173 -4.32 -24.96 -12.53
C PHE A 173 -5.22 -24.66 -13.75
N SER A 174 -6.36 -25.34 -13.85
CA SER A 174 -7.38 -25.02 -14.85
C SER A 174 -8.30 -23.96 -14.28
N ILE A 175 -8.21 -22.75 -14.83
CA ILE A 175 -8.96 -21.59 -14.34
C ILE A 175 -10.10 -21.26 -15.31
N THR A 176 -11.32 -21.23 -14.78
CA THR A 176 -12.48 -20.64 -15.44
C THR A 176 -12.86 -19.36 -14.71
N ALA A 177 -12.88 -18.23 -15.42
CA ALA A 177 -13.00 -16.92 -14.79
C ALA A 177 -14.20 -16.10 -15.26
N TYR A 178 -14.66 -15.20 -14.37
CA TYR A 178 -15.66 -14.18 -14.67
C TYR A 178 -15.27 -12.84 -14.03
N ASP A 179 -15.57 -11.77 -14.75
CA ASP A 179 -15.52 -10.39 -14.29
C ASP A 179 -16.59 -9.59 -15.04
N VAL A 180 -17.15 -8.58 -14.39
CA VAL A 180 -18.15 -7.70 -15.00
C VAL A 180 -17.58 -6.86 -16.15
N TYR A 181 -16.27 -6.58 -16.12
CA TYR A 181 -15.58 -5.80 -17.12
C TYR A 181 -15.04 -6.69 -18.24
N LYS A 182 -15.82 -6.84 -19.31
CA LYS A 182 -15.50 -7.74 -20.45
C LYS A 182 -14.06 -7.64 -21.00
N PRO A 183 -13.40 -6.46 -21.06
CA PRO A 183 -12.00 -6.40 -21.51
C PRO A 183 -11.00 -7.20 -20.66
N THR A 184 -11.21 -7.36 -19.34
CA THR A 184 -10.32 -8.21 -18.52
C THR A 184 -10.49 -9.70 -18.84
N LEU A 185 -11.71 -10.13 -19.19
CA LEU A 185 -11.98 -11.48 -19.65
C LEU A 185 -11.28 -11.79 -20.98
N ALA A 186 -11.38 -10.89 -21.97
CA ALA A 186 -10.67 -11.06 -23.23
C ALA A 186 -9.15 -11.17 -23.02
N ARG A 187 -8.61 -10.33 -22.14
CA ARG A 187 -7.18 -10.33 -21.79
C ARG A 187 -6.77 -11.62 -21.05
N PHE A 188 -7.63 -12.18 -20.21
CA PHE A 188 -7.37 -13.44 -19.52
C PHE A 188 -7.47 -14.65 -20.47
N ALA A 189 -8.45 -14.65 -21.38
CA ALA A 189 -8.60 -15.67 -22.41
C ALA A 189 -7.38 -15.71 -23.35
N ALA A 190 -6.80 -14.55 -23.68
CA ALA A 190 -5.57 -14.46 -24.46
C ALA A 190 -4.35 -15.12 -23.77
N LEU A 191 -4.38 -15.31 -22.44
CA LEU A 191 -3.36 -16.05 -21.69
C LEU A 191 -3.61 -17.57 -21.65
N GLY A 192 -4.69 -18.05 -22.28
CA GLY A 192 -5.10 -19.46 -22.25
C GLY A 192 -6.07 -19.81 -21.13
N GLY A 193 -6.57 -18.81 -20.38
CA GLY A 193 -7.61 -19.02 -19.37
C GLY A 193 -8.99 -19.24 -19.98
N LEU A 194 -9.86 -19.99 -19.30
CA LEU A 194 -11.26 -20.13 -19.71
C LEU A 194 -12.09 -18.99 -19.10
N THR A 195 -13.11 -18.54 -19.82
CA THR A 195 -14.04 -17.50 -19.33
C THR A 195 -15.49 -17.92 -19.54
N LYS A 196 -16.39 -17.38 -18.72
CA LYS A 196 -17.84 -17.57 -18.79
C LYS A 196 -18.57 -16.24 -18.66
N ASP A 197 -19.89 -16.23 -18.84
CA ASP A 197 -20.67 -15.00 -18.86
C ASP A 197 -21.37 -14.68 -17.53
N SER A 198 -21.30 -15.57 -16.54
CA SER A 198 -21.87 -15.34 -15.20
C SER A 198 -21.12 -16.07 -14.06
N PRO A 199 -21.29 -15.62 -12.80
CA PRO A 199 -20.82 -16.34 -11.62
C PRO A 199 -21.31 -17.78 -11.52
N GLU A 200 -22.59 -18.03 -11.84
CA GLU A 200 -23.19 -19.36 -11.89
C GLU A 200 -22.42 -20.27 -12.85
N GLU A 201 -22.18 -19.83 -14.09
CA GLU A 201 -21.50 -20.63 -15.11
C GLU A 201 -20.05 -20.98 -14.76
N VAL A 202 -19.33 -20.04 -14.13
CA VAL A 202 -17.98 -20.30 -13.60
C VAL A 202 -18.00 -21.39 -12.53
N SER A 203 -19.09 -21.47 -11.77
CA SER A 203 -19.17 -22.30 -10.57
C SER A 203 -19.54 -23.76 -10.85
N ARG A 204 -20.15 -24.08 -12.02
CA ARG A 204 -20.72 -25.41 -12.33
C ARG A 204 -19.76 -26.58 -12.21
N ASP A 205 -18.49 -26.40 -12.58
CA ASP A 205 -17.49 -27.49 -12.58
C ASP A 205 -16.35 -27.25 -11.57
N ALA A 206 -16.49 -26.24 -10.72
CA ALA A 206 -15.45 -25.78 -9.81
C ALA A 206 -15.33 -26.68 -8.56
N GLU A 207 -14.11 -27.19 -8.33
CA GLU A 207 -13.74 -27.84 -7.06
C GLU A 207 -13.48 -26.80 -5.98
N ILE A 208 -12.94 -25.65 -6.41
CA ILE A 208 -12.66 -24.48 -5.59
C ILE A 208 -13.15 -23.25 -6.34
N LEU A 209 -13.87 -22.37 -5.66
CA LEU A 209 -14.25 -21.05 -6.17
C LEU A 209 -13.48 -19.96 -5.43
N ILE A 210 -12.68 -19.15 -6.12
CA ILE A 210 -12.00 -17.99 -5.55
C ILE A 210 -12.80 -16.72 -5.86
N ILE A 211 -13.06 -15.91 -4.84
CA ILE A 211 -13.76 -14.63 -4.97
C ILE A 211 -12.83 -13.49 -4.55
N MET A 212 -12.48 -12.64 -5.51
CA MET A 212 -11.58 -11.49 -5.34
C MET A 212 -12.19 -10.20 -5.90
N VAL A 213 -13.12 -9.63 -5.14
CA VAL A 213 -13.89 -8.43 -5.48
C VAL A 213 -13.62 -7.29 -4.48
N ALA A 214 -14.14 -6.10 -4.76
CA ALA A 214 -13.76 -4.90 -4.00
C ALA A 214 -14.37 -4.86 -2.59
N ASN A 215 -15.60 -5.33 -2.41
CA ASN A 215 -16.34 -5.17 -1.15
C ASN A 215 -17.38 -6.27 -0.90
N GLU A 216 -18.00 -6.22 0.28
CA GLU A 216 -19.01 -7.17 0.76
C GLU A 216 -20.24 -7.23 -0.15
N VAL A 217 -20.73 -6.08 -0.64
CA VAL A 217 -21.88 -6.01 -1.55
C VAL A 217 -21.62 -6.75 -2.86
N GLN A 218 -20.40 -6.62 -3.39
CA GLN A 218 -20.00 -7.37 -4.58
C GLN A 218 -19.84 -8.86 -4.28
N ALA A 219 -19.29 -9.24 -3.12
CA ALA A 219 -19.17 -10.65 -2.73
C ALA A 219 -20.56 -11.30 -2.60
N GLU A 220 -21.52 -10.60 -2.00
CA GLU A 220 -22.93 -11.01 -1.93
C GLU A 220 -23.55 -11.15 -3.31
N SER A 221 -23.39 -10.14 -4.17
CA SER A 221 -23.91 -10.20 -5.55
C SER A 221 -23.30 -11.35 -6.36
N VAL A 222 -22.03 -11.66 -6.15
CA VAL A 222 -21.36 -12.78 -6.82
C VAL A 222 -21.97 -14.12 -6.38
N LEU A 223 -22.28 -14.27 -5.10
CA LEU A 223 -22.77 -15.52 -4.54
C LEU A 223 -24.27 -15.72 -4.75
N TYR A 224 -25.07 -14.70 -4.44
CA TYR A 224 -26.54 -14.78 -4.33
C TYR A 224 -27.27 -13.80 -5.25
N GLY A 225 -26.57 -13.03 -6.09
CA GLY A 225 -27.20 -12.16 -7.08
C GLY A 225 -27.87 -12.94 -8.21
N ASN A 226 -28.34 -12.21 -9.23
CA ASN A 226 -28.87 -12.84 -10.44
C ASN A 226 -27.76 -13.66 -11.14
N ALA A 227 -28.05 -14.92 -11.47
CA ALA A 227 -27.04 -15.90 -11.92
C ALA A 227 -25.83 -15.99 -10.95
N GLY A 228 -26.11 -15.96 -9.64
CA GLY A 228 -25.11 -16.06 -8.58
C GLY A 228 -24.47 -17.45 -8.49
N ALA A 229 -23.21 -17.48 -8.05
CA ALA A 229 -22.37 -18.66 -7.98
C ALA A 229 -23.01 -19.81 -7.19
N VAL A 230 -23.71 -19.53 -6.08
CA VAL A 230 -24.28 -20.56 -5.19
C VAL A 230 -25.22 -21.50 -5.93
N SER A 231 -26.02 -20.98 -6.86
CA SER A 231 -26.93 -21.82 -7.65
C SER A 231 -26.20 -22.88 -8.49
N GLY A 232 -25.00 -22.54 -9.00
CA GLY A 232 -24.19 -23.43 -9.85
C GLY A 232 -23.21 -24.33 -9.10
N LEU A 233 -22.90 -24.09 -7.83
CA LEU A 233 -21.84 -24.81 -7.10
C LEU A 233 -22.11 -26.33 -6.93
N PRO A 234 -21.19 -27.22 -7.30
CA PRO A 234 -21.29 -28.62 -6.90
C PRO A 234 -21.39 -28.79 -5.38
N ALA A 235 -21.99 -29.90 -4.95
CA ALA A 235 -21.94 -30.28 -3.54
C ALA A 235 -20.48 -30.49 -3.10
N GLY A 236 -20.14 -30.02 -1.91
CA GLY A 236 -18.80 -30.17 -1.36
C GLY A 236 -17.76 -29.12 -1.80
N THR A 237 -18.08 -28.20 -2.71
CA THR A 237 -17.14 -27.17 -3.20
C THR A 237 -16.63 -26.27 -2.07
N SER A 238 -15.34 -25.90 -2.13
CA SER A 238 -14.74 -24.92 -1.23
C SER A 238 -14.69 -23.54 -1.87
N ILE A 239 -15.20 -22.53 -1.18
CA ILE A 239 -15.12 -21.12 -1.56
C ILE A 239 -13.95 -20.48 -0.80
N ILE A 240 -13.00 -19.90 -1.52
CA ILE A 240 -11.95 -19.05 -0.97
C ILE A 240 -12.37 -17.60 -1.17
N LEU A 241 -12.70 -16.91 -0.07
CA LEU A 241 -12.97 -15.49 -0.08
C LEU A 241 -11.66 -14.73 0.20
N SER A 242 -11.09 -14.11 -0.83
CA SER A 242 -9.84 -13.33 -0.71
C SER A 242 -10.06 -11.81 -0.67
N SER A 243 -11.32 -11.39 -0.76
CA SER A 243 -11.73 -10.00 -0.70
C SER A 243 -11.50 -9.42 0.69
N THR A 244 -11.17 -8.13 0.79
CA THR A 244 -11.10 -7.46 2.10
C THR A 244 -12.52 -7.06 2.53
N VAL A 245 -13.04 -7.75 3.53
CA VAL A 245 -14.38 -7.64 4.10
C VAL A 245 -14.31 -7.62 5.64
N SER A 246 -15.41 -7.30 6.30
CA SER A 246 -15.49 -7.35 7.76
C SER A 246 -15.51 -8.79 8.29
N PRO A 247 -14.93 -9.05 9.47
CA PRO A 247 -15.04 -10.35 10.14
C PRO A 247 -16.50 -10.78 10.33
N GLY A 248 -17.38 -9.84 10.72
CA GLY A 248 -18.81 -10.10 10.90
C GLY A 248 -19.49 -10.57 9.61
N PHE A 249 -19.15 -9.98 8.47
CA PHE A 249 -19.65 -10.43 7.16
C PHE A 249 -19.25 -11.88 6.87
N VAL A 250 -17.98 -12.24 7.10
CA VAL A 250 -17.50 -13.60 6.84
C VAL A 250 -18.24 -14.63 7.71
N THR A 251 -18.43 -14.33 9.00
CA THR A 251 -19.19 -15.20 9.91
C THR A 251 -20.64 -15.38 9.48
N GLN A 252 -21.32 -14.30 9.06
CA GLN A 252 -22.67 -14.37 8.52
C GLN A 252 -22.75 -15.17 7.22
N LEU A 253 -21.79 -14.94 6.32
CA LEU A 253 -21.72 -15.65 5.05
C LEU A 253 -21.51 -17.15 5.26
N LYS A 254 -20.64 -17.54 6.21
CA LYS A 254 -20.46 -18.94 6.61
C LYS A 254 -21.79 -19.58 6.99
N GLY A 255 -22.56 -18.96 7.90
CA GLY A 255 -23.85 -19.50 8.34
C GLY A 255 -24.88 -19.63 7.20
N ARG A 256 -24.86 -18.70 6.24
CA ARG A 256 -25.72 -18.78 5.05
C ARG A 256 -25.34 -19.93 4.13
N LEU A 257 -24.05 -20.12 3.87
CA LEU A 257 -23.56 -21.24 3.03
C LEU A 257 -23.84 -22.59 3.68
N GLU A 258 -23.75 -22.70 5.02
CA GLU A 258 -24.14 -23.90 5.75
C GLU A 258 -25.64 -24.23 5.60
N ALA A 259 -26.50 -23.20 5.57
CA ALA A 259 -27.94 -23.34 5.38
C ALA A 259 -28.35 -23.84 3.98
N GLU A 260 -27.45 -23.79 2.99
CA GLU A 260 -27.69 -24.36 1.66
C GLU A 260 -27.72 -25.90 1.65
N CYS A 261 -27.30 -26.57 2.73
CA CYS A 261 -27.33 -28.03 2.89
C CYS A 261 -26.63 -28.82 1.75
N ARG A 262 -25.58 -28.22 1.15
CA ARG A 262 -24.81 -28.79 0.03
C ARG A 262 -23.33 -29.04 0.37
N GLU A 263 -23.00 -29.05 1.65
CA GLU A 263 -21.61 -29.22 2.14
C GLU A 263 -20.62 -28.19 1.56
N ILE A 264 -21.12 -26.99 1.21
CA ILE A 264 -20.32 -25.89 0.70
C ILE A 264 -19.47 -25.35 1.85
N LYS A 265 -18.17 -25.21 1.61
CA LYS A 265 -17.19 -24.84 2.62
C LYS A 265 -16.69 -23.43 2.37
N LEU A 266 -16.44 -22.66 3.43
CA LEU A 266 -15.87 -21.32 3.32
C LEU A 266 -14.46 -21.29 3.90
N VAL A 267 -13.55 -20.68 3.15
CA VAL A 267 -12.19 -20.34 3.56
C VAL A 267 -12.05 -18.81 3.48
N ASP A 268 -11.80 -18.20 4.63
CA ASP A 268 -11.52 -16.77 4.77
C ASP A 268 -10.03 -16.56 4.54
N ALA A 269 -9.65 -15.98 3.39
CA ALA A 269 -8.27 -15.91 2.92
C ALA A 269 -7.87 -14.53 2.35
N PRO A 270 -8.01 -13.42 3.11
CA PRO A 270 -7.56 -12.12 2.66
C PRO A 270 -6.05 -12.09 2.38
N VAL A 271 -5.65 -11.20 1.48
CA VAL A 271 -4.28 -11.13 0.97
C VAL A 271 -3.62 -9.76 1.17
N SER A 272 -2.29 -9.75 1.18
CA SER A 272 -1.45 -8.55 1.24
C SER A 272 -0.25 -8.68 0.29
N GLY A 273 0.25 -7.56 -0.24
CA GLY A 273 1.44 -7.53 -1.11
C GLY A 273 1.30 -6.73 -2.41
N GLY A 274 0.07 -6.33 -2.78
CA GLY A 274 -0.20 -5.50 -3.96
C GLY A 274 -0.11 -6.26 -5.30
N VAL A 275 -0.36 -5.53 -6.39
CA VAL A 275 -0.57 -6.08 -7.75
C VAL A 275 0.65 -6.88 -8.24
N LYS A 276 1.86 -6.40 -7.98
CA LYS A 276 3.10 -7.09 -8.39
C LYS A 276 3.22 -8.46 -7.74
N ARG A 277 3.12 -8.54 -6.41
CA ARG A 277 3.21 -9.81 -5.68
C ARG A 277 2.06 -10.77 -6.03
N ALA A 278 0.89 -10.24 -6.40
CA ALA A 278 -0.22 -11.04 -6.91
C ALA A 278 0.12 -11.73 -8.23
N ALA A 279 0.73 -11.02 -9.18
CA ALA A 279 1.17 -11.59 -10.46
C ALA A 279 2.33 -12.59 -10.30
N ASP A 280 3.21 -12.33 -9.33
CA ASP A 280 4.38 -13.15 -9.04
C ASP A 280 4.05 -14.39 -8.17
N GLY A 281 2.83 -14.48 -7.62
CA GLY A 281 2.44 -15.57 -6.71
C GLY A 281 3.14 -15.52 -5.35
N THR A 282 3.62 -14.33 -4.97
CA THR A 282 4.41 -14.11 -3.76
C THR A 282 3.62 -13.34 -2.71
N LEU A 283 2.30 -13.47 -2.66
CA LEU A 283 1.49 -12.73 -1.68
C LEU A 283 1.78 -13.20 -0.26
N THR A 284 1.42 -12.35 0.70
CA THR A 284 1.13 -12.82 2.05
C THR A 284 -0.35 -13.16 2.09
N VAL A 285 -0.68 -14.43 2.37
CA VAL A 285 -2.04 -14.93 2.49
C VAL A 285 -2.29 -15.27 3.95
N ILE A 286 -3.34 -14.69 4.52
CA ILE A 286 -3.77 -14.97 5.90
C ILE A 286 -5.04 -15.77 5.78
N VAL A 287 -5.09 -16.97 6.35
CA VAL A 287 -6.18 -17.91 6.12
C VAL A 287 -6.80 -18.41 7.42
N SER A 288 -8.12 -18.61 7.42
CA SER A 288 -8.88 -19.29 8.47
C SER A 288 -10.08 -20.02 7.86
N GLY A 289 -10.54 -21.10 8.50
CA GLY A 289 -11.61 -21.95 7.99
C GLY A 289 -11.76 -23.22 8.80
N THR A 290 -12.64 -24.13 8.38
CA THR A 290 -12.70 -25.49 8.94
C THR A 290 -11.54 -26.33 8.38
N ASP A 291 -11.08 -27.33 9.13
CA ASP A 291 -9.97 -28.20 8.71
C ASP A 291 -10.26 -28.85 7.34
N GLU A 292 -11.50 -29.26 7.11
CA GLU A 292 -11.95 -29.84 5.85
C GLU A 292 -11.82 -28.87 4.68
N ALA A 293 -12.27 -27.62 4.87
CA ALA A 293 -12.18 -26.57 3.85
C ALA A 293 -10.72 -26.29 3.50
N LEU A 294 -9.89 -26.14 4.53
CA LEU A 294 -8.47 -25.82 4.44
C LEU A 294 -7.69 -26.96 3.74
N HIS A 295 -7.98 -28.22 4.06
CA HIS A 295 -7.32 -29.37 3.42
C HIS A 295 -7.59 -29.41 1.91
N CYS A 296 -8.78 -29.00 1.47
CA CYS A 296 -9.11 -28.91 0.05
C CYS A 296 -8.38 -27.77 -0.67
N THR A 297 -8.05 -26.68 0.02
CA THR A 297 -7.54 -25.44 -0.62
C THR A 297 -6.06 -25.19 -0.43
N GLY A 298 -5.37 -25.92 0.46
CA GLY A 298 -3.98 -25.67 0.85
C GLY A 298 -3.01 -25.47 -0.32
N ARG A 299 -3.06 -26.32 -1.36
CA ARG A 299 -2.18 -26.18 -2.54
C ARG A 299 -2.42 -24.90 -3.34
N VAL A 300 -3.68 -24.48 -3.49
CA VAL A 300 -4.04 -23.25 -4.22
C VAL A 300 -3.58 -22.02 -3.43
N LEU A 301 -3.78 -22.03 -2.11
CA LEU A 301 -3.32 -20.96 -1.22
C LEU A 301 -1.79 -20.84 -1.26
N SER A 302 -1.08 -21.97 -1.18
CA SER A 302 0.38 -22.03 -1.27
C SER A 302 0.90 -21.50 -2.60
N ALA A 303 0.27 -21.86 -3.73
CA ALA A 303 0.65 -21.37 -5.05
C ALA A 303 0.47 -19.84 -5.23
N LEU A 304 -0.33 -19.20 -4.38
CA LEU A 304 -0.52 -17.74 -4.39
C LEU A 304 0.39 -17.01 -3.41
N SER A 305 1.13 -17.74 -2.57
CA SER A 305 1.77 -17.17 -1.39
C SER A 305 3.26 -17.44 -1.33
N GLU A 306 4.01 -16.40 -0.98
CA GLU A 306 5.36 -16.55 -0.40
C GLU A 306 5.26 -16.80 1.11
N LYS A 307 4.28 -16.18 1.77
CA LYS A 307 3.99 -16.36 3.19
C LYS A 307 2.53 -16.75 3.38
N LEU A 308 2.29 -17.89 4.02
CA LEU A 308 0.95 -18.37 4.35
C LEU A 308 0.82 -18.49 5.87
N TYR A 309 -0.22 -17.88 6.43
CA TYR A 309 -0.49 -17.88 7.87
C TYR A 309 -1.86 -18.48 8.16
N LEU A 310 -1.92 -19.56 8.93
CA LEU A 310 -3.18 -20.16 9.36
C LEU A 310 -3.57 -19.64 10.75
N ILE A 311 -4.68 -18.90 10.81
CA ILE A 311 -5.23 -18.28 12.01
C ILE A 311 -6.34 -19.15 12.59
N LYS A 312 -6.20 -19.52 13.86
CA LYS A 312 -7.23 -20.24 14.62
C LYS A 312 -8.39 -19.31 14.96
N GLY A 313 -9.57 -19.87 15.21
CA GLY A 313 -10.80 -19.12 15.50
C GLY A 313 -11.87 -19.25 14.41
N GLY A 314 -11.58 -19.97 13.32
CA GLY A 314 -12.51 -20.18 12.22
C GLY A 314 -12.71 -18.93 11.36
N CYS A 315 -13.70 -18.98 10.45
CA CYS A 315 -13.95 -17.90 9.49
C CYS A 315 -14.25 -16.57 10.19
N GLY A 316 -13.56 -15.51 9.75
CA GLY A 316 -13.57 -14.19 10.37
C GLY A 316 -12.24 -13.87 11.06
N ALA A 317 -11.50 -14.87 11.54
CA ALA A 317 -10.24 -14.66 12.25
C ALA A 317 -9.14 -14.08 11.32
N ALA A 318 -9.03 -14.58 10.08
CA ALA A 318 -8.10 -14.03 9.11
C ALA A 318 -8.49 -12.61 8.67
N SER A 319 -9.79 -12.38 8.46
CA SER A 319 -10.34 -11.03 8.21
C SER A 319 -10.08 -10.06 9.37
N SER A 320 -10.09 -10.52 10.63
CA SER A 320 -9.71 -9.70 11.78
C SER A 320 -8.25 -9.25 11.72
N VAL A 321 -7.32 -10.16 11.40
CA VAL A 321 -5.90 -9.78 11.22
C VAL A 321 -5.74 -8.80 10.06
N LYS A 322 -6.43 -9.04 8.93
CA LYS A 322 -6.41 -8.14 7.79
C LYS A 322 -6.95 -6.75 8.15
N MET A 323 -8.03 -6.67 8.93
CA MET A 323 -8.58 -5.41 9.42
C MET A 323 -7.53 -4.62 10.23
N VAL A 324 -6.81 -5.28 11.16
CA VAL A 324 -5.73 -4.62 11.92
C VAL A 324 -4.64 -4.09 10.98
N ASN A 325 -4.25 -4.87 9.98
CA ASN A 325 -3.29 -4.42 8.97
C ASN A 325 -3.80 -3.21 8.19
N GLN A 326 -5.08 -3.19 7.79
CA GLN A 326 -5.65 -2.08 7.02
C GLN A 326 -5.84 -0.80 7.86
N LEU A 327 -6.12 -0.94 9.17
CA LEU A 327 -6.10 0.19 10.11
C LEU A 327 -4.74 0.90 10.05
N LEU A 328 -3.66 0.15 10.28
CA LEU A 328 -2.31 0.72 10.27
C LEU A 328 -1.93 1.27 8.91
N ALA A 329 -2.21 0.54 7.82
CA ALA A 329 -1.96 0.99 6.46
C ALA A 329 -2.64 2.34 6.18
N GLY A 330 -3.93 2.48 6.49
CA GLY A 330 -4.68 3.71 6.24
C GLY A 330 -4.17 4.89 7.07
N VAL A 331 -3.89 4.67 8.36
CA VAL A 331 -3.30 5.70 9.23
C VAL A 331 -1.91 6.10 8.73
N HIS A 332 -1.10 5.16 8.27
CA HIS A 332 0.25 5.44 7.77
C HIS A 332 0.23 6.25 6.47
N ILE A 333 -0.71 6.00 5.56
CA ILE A 333 -0.88 6.82 4.34
C ILE A 333 -1.34 8.24 4.71
N ALA A 334 -2.37 8.36 5.56
CA ALA A 334 -2.92 9.65 5.96
C ALA A 334 -1.90 10.49 6.76
N SER A 335 -1.13 9.85 7.64
CA SER A 335 -0.05 10.53 8.38
C SER A 335 1.12 10.91 7.48
N ALA A 336 1.46 10.13 6.46
CA ALA A 336 2.44 10.53 5.46
C ALA A 336 1.99 11.80 4.71
N ALA A 337 0.72 11.88 4.31
CA ALA A 337 0.13 13.07 3.72
C ALA A 337 0.21 14.29 4.65
N GLU A 338 -0.20 14.16 5.92
CA GLU A 338 -0.10 15.23 6.93
C GLU A 338 1.35 15.70 7.12
N ALA A 339 2.28 14.75 7.26
CA ALA A 339 3.69 14.99 7.50
C ALA A 339 4.35 15.74 6.33
N MET A 340 4.08 15.30 5.09
CA MET A 340 4.65 15.90 3.90
C MET A 340 4.08 17.29 3.62
N ALA A 341 2.77 17.48 3.82
CA ALA A 341 2.14 18.79 3.69
C ALA A 341 2.61 19.78 4.77
N PHE A 342 2.82 19.30 6.01
CA PHE A 342 3.43 20.12 7.06
C PHE A 342 4.88 20.47 6.73
N GLY A 343 5.65 19.52 6.20
CA GLY A 343 7.01 19.76 5.71
C GLY A 343 7.04 20.85 4.63
N ALA A 344 6.11 20.80 3.68
CA ALA A 344 5.94 21.83 2.65
C ALA A 344 5.60 23.20 3.27
N ARG A 345 4.67 23.27 4.23
CA ARG A 345 4.34 24.51 4.95
C ARG A 345 5.55 25.13 5.66
N LEU A 346 6.46 24.30 6.16
CA LEU A 346 7.69 24.75 6.81
C LEU A 346 8.79 25.20 5.82
N ASN A 347 8.48 25.25 4.52
CA ASN A 347 9.37 25.53 3.40
C ASN A 347 10.51 24.52 3.29
N LEU A 348 10.24 23.24 3.58
CA LEU A 348 11.20 22.16 3.36
C LEU A 348 11.07 21.61 1.95
N ARG A 349 12.21 21.20 1.38
CA ARG A 349 12.22 20.40 0.15
C ARG A 349 11.66 19.01 0.47
N THR A 350 10.42 18.78 0.08
CA THR A 350 9.65 17.55 0.34
C THR A 350 10.37 16.29 -0.17
N ARG A 351 11.03 16.33 -1.34
CA ARG A 351 11.88 15.21 -1.81
C ARG A 351 12.97 14.85 -0.81
N ARG A 352 13.66 15.85 -0.26
CA ARG A 352 14.70 15.65 0.77
C ARG A 352 14.12 15.18 2.11
N VAL A 353 12.90 15.61 2.45
CA VAL A 353 12.17 15.09 3.62
C VAL A 353 11.93 13.59 3.42
N PHE A 354 11.42 13.18 2.27
CA PHE A 354 11.20 11.78 1.94
C PHE A 354 12.49 10.94 2.06
N GLU A 355 13.58 11.36 1.42
CA GLU A 355 14.88 10.68 1.46
C GLU A 355 15.39 10.47 2.89
N ILE A 356 15.26 11.48 3.76
CA ILE A 356 15.71 11.37 5.16
C ILE A 356 14.78 10.46 5.97
N ILE A 357 13.46 10.58 5.80
CA ILE A 357 12.50 9.77 6.56
C ILE A 357 12.58 8.29 6.19
N GLN A 358 12.95 7.93 4.96
CA GLN A 358 13.20 6.52 4.60
C GLN A 358 14.19 5.82 5.54
N HIS A 359 15.12 6.59 6.14
CA HIS A 359 16.12 6.08 7.06
C HIS A 359 15.84 6.41 8.54
N ALA A 360 14.73 7.09 8.84
CA ALA A 360 14.37 7.54 10.19
C ALA A 360 13.34 6.63 10.88
N ARG A 361 13.12 6.84 12.19
CA ARG A 361 12.16 6.07 13.01
C ARG A 361 10.70 6.26 12.59
N GLY A 362 10.35 7.43 12.04
CA GLY A 362 9.01 7.70 11.50
C GLY A 362 8.68 6.98 10.19
N TYR A 363 9.56 6.10 9.68
CA TYR A 363 9.31 5.32 8.48
C TYR A 363 8.19 4.29 8.67
N SER A 364 7.31 4.22 7.67
CA SER A 364 6.39 3.10 7.46
C SER A 364 6.48 2.58 6.04
N TRP A 365 6.05 1.34 5.81
CA TRP A 365 6.00 0.76 4.47
C TRP A 365 5.16 1.63 3.53
N MET A 366 4.01 2.13 4.02
CA MET A 366 3.15 3.04 3.28
C MET A 366 3.78 4.40 2.99
N PHE A 367 4.59 4.95 3.90
CA PHE A 367 5.34 6.18 3.62
C PHE A 367 6.31 5.97 2.45
N GLY A 368 7.10 4.90 2.51
CA GLY A 368 8.05 4.55 1.45
C GLY A 368 7.38 4.33 0.10
N ASN A 369 6.16 3.77 0.10
CA ASN A 369 5.45 3.45 -1.12
C ASN A 369 4.63 4.60 -1.70
N ARG A 370 3.93 5.40 -0.87
CA ARG A 370 2.96 6.41 -1.34
C ARG A 370 3.49 7.81 -1.48
N VAL A 371 4.51 8.19 -0.71
CA VAL A 371 5.09 9.54 -0.83
C VAL A 371 5.68 9.81 -2.21
N PRO A 372 6.34 8.87 -2.92
CA PRO A 372 6.76 9.09 -4.30
C PRO A 372 5.62 9.55 -5.21
N HIS A 373 4.44 8.92 -5.13
CA HIS A 373 3.26 9.29 -5.92
C HIS A 373 2.81 10.73 -5.64
N MET A 374 2.84 11.14 -4.37
CA MET A 374 2.54 12.52 -3.97
C MET A 374 3.54 13.51 -4.59
N LEU A 375 4.84 13.20 -4.49
CA LEU A 375 5.92 14.05 -4.98
C LEU A 375 5.91 14.19 -6.51
N ASP A 376 5.62 13.10 -7.21
CA ASP A 376 5.65 13.04 -8.67
C ASP A 376 4.30 13.48 -9.28
N ASN A 377 3.28 13.70 -8.44
CA ASN A 377 1.91 14.07 -8.81
C ASN A 377 1.28 13.05 -9.79
N ASP A 378 1.64 11.77 -9.64
CA ASP A 378 1.06 10.64 -10.36
C ASP A 378 0.09 9.91 -9.44
N TYR A 379 -1.21 10.00 -9.75
CA TYR A 379 -2.27 9.34 -8.99
C TYR A 379 -2.97 8.25 -9.79
N THR A 380 -2.25 7.62 -10.72
CA THR A 380 -2.71 6.43 -11.42
C THR A 380 -3.04 5.34 -10.38
N PRO A 381 -4.30 4.88 -10.29
CA PRO A 381 -4.74 4.08 -9.15
C PRO A 381 -4.21 2.65 -9.23
N LEU A 382 -3.26 2.30 -8.35
CA LEU A 382 -2.95 0.90 -8.02
C LEU A 382 -3.78 0.43 -6.83
N SER A 383 -4.17 1.36 -5.96
CA SER A 383 -5.15 1.23 -4.88
C SER A 383 -5.84 2.59 -4.75
N ALA A 384 -7.17 2.64 -4.84
CA ALA A 384 -7.88 3.91 -4.91
C ALA A 384 -8.17 4.51 -3.52
N VAL A 385 -8.36 5.83 -3.43
CA VAL A 385 -8.85 6.51 -2.20
C VAL A 385 -10.09 5.81 -1.63
N ASP A 386 -11.04 5.42 -2.49
CA ASP A 386 -12.26 4.73 -2.07
C ASP A 386 -12.02 3.33 -1.46
N ILE A 387 -10.86 2.70 -1.73
CA ILE A 387 -10.47 1.47 -1.04
C ILE A 387 -10.23 1.74 0.44
N PHE A 388 -9.59 2.86 0.78
CA PHE A 388 -9.36 3.23 2.19
C PHE A 388 -10.58 3.86 2.86
N VAL A 389 -11.50 4.48 2.10
CA VAL A 389 -12.86 4.78 2.60
C VAL A 389 -13.56 3.48 3.03
N LYS A 390 -13.53 2.45 2.19
CA LYS A 390 -14.10 1.14 2.52
C LYS A 390 -13.40 0.47 3.71
N ASP A 391 -12.08 0.34 3.66
CA ASP A 391 -11.32 -0.44 4.63
C ASP A 391 -11.33 0.19 6.02
N LEU A 392 -11.10 1.50 6.12
CA LEU A 392 -11.25 2.18 7.40
C LEU A 392 -12.72 2.26 7.84
N GLY A 393 -13.67 2.21 6.91
CA GLY A 393 -15.08 2.01 7.20
C GLY A 393 -15.39 0.65 7.86
N ILE A 394 -14.74 -0.43 7.41
CA ILE A 394 -14.79 -1.74 8.09
C ILE A 394 -14.23 -1.60 9.51
N VAL A 395 -13.04 -1.02 9.65
CA VAL A 395 -12.40 -0.78 10.95
C VAL A 395 -13.32 -0.01 11.90
N SER A 396 -13.96 1.09 11.43
CA SER A 396 -14.89 1.89 12.25
C SER A 396 -16.13 1.12 12.69
N ARG A 397 -16.68 0.25 11.84
CA ARG A 397 -17.85 -0.58 12.21
C ARG A 397 -17.47 -1.63 13.24
N GLU A 398 -16.37 -2.34 13.01
CA GLU A 398 -15.90 -3.38 13.94
C GLU A 398 -15.45 -2.81 15.27
N SER A 399 -14.80 -1.65 15.28
CA SER A 399 -14.43 -0.96 16.51
C SER A 399 -15.66 -0.58 17.35
N SER A 400 -16.75 -0.17 16.68
CA SER A 400 -18.04 0.12 17.33
C SER A 400 -18.67 -1.15 17.88
N ASN A 401 -18.68 -2.25 17.11
CA ASN A 401 -19.21 -3.56 17.54
C ASN A 401 -18.44 -4.11 18.75
N LEU A 402 -17.11 -4.02 18.72
CA LEU A 402 -16.20 -4.50 19.77
C LEU A 402 -16.04 -3.51 20.94
N ARG A 403 -16.60 -2.30 20.81
CA ARG A 403 -16.51 -1.20 21.77
C ARG A 403 -15.06 -0.81 22.12
N ILE A 404 -14.21 -0.76 21.09
CA ILE A 404 -12.83 -0.27 21.18
C ILE A 404 -12.76 1.07 20.45
N PRO A 405 -12.48 2.19 21.11
CA PRO A 405 -12.40 3.48 20.42
C PRO A 405 -11.05 3.61 19.70
N LEU A 406 -11.10 3.91 18.40
CA LEU A 406 -9.93 4.09 17.53
C LEU A 406 -9.88 5.53 17.03
N HIS A 407 -9.29 6.43 17.80
CA HIS A 407 -9.39 7.86 17.57
C HIS A 407 -8.55 8.30 16.36
N VAL A 408 -7.30 7.83 16.26
CA VAL A 408 -6.41 8.16 15.14
C VAL A 408 -6.94 7.55 13.86
N SER A 409 -7.38 6.27 13.91
CA SER A 409 -8.02 5.63 12.76
C SER A 409 -9.29 6.34 12.30
N SER A 410 -10.10 6.88 13.23
CA SER A 410 -11.32 7.61 12.89
C SER A 410 -11.04 8.91 12.15
N VAL A 411 -10.01 9.66 12.57
CA VAL A 411 -9.57 10.87 11.86
C VAL A 411 -9.02 10.52 10.49
N ALA A 412 -8.19 9.47 10.39
CA ALA A 412 -7.67 9.01 9.10
C ALA A 412 -8.80 8.66 8.13
N HIS A 413 -9.83 7.95 8.60
CA HIS A 413 -11.01 7.61 7.81
C HIS A 413 -11.70 8.87 7.26
N GLN A 414 -11.91 9.90 8.09
CA GLN A 414 -12.54 11.15 7.64
C GLN A 414 -11.71 11.92 6.61
N LEU A 415 -10.38 11.81 6.63
CA LEU A 415 -9.52 12.38 5.59
C LEU A 415 -9.73 11.69 4.24
N PHE A 416 -9.83 10.35 4.21
CA PHE A 416 -10.16 9.62 2.98
C PHE A 416 -11.56 9.92 2.47
N VAL A 417 -12.56 10.00 3.37
CA VAL A 417 -13.93 10.42 3.01
C VAL A 417 -13.92 11.82 2.40
N SER A 418 -13.16 12.75 2.99
CA SER A 418 -13.01 14.12 2.46
C SER A 418 -12.38 14.11 1.06
N GLY A 419 -11.34 13.30 0.85
CA GLY A 419 -10.71 13.16 -0.46
C GLY A 419 -11.66 12.56 -1.52
N SER A 420 -12.42 11.54 -1.14
CA SER A 420 -13.44 10.94 -2.01
C SER A 420 -14.54 11.94 -2.39
N ALA A 421 -15.09 12.65 -1.39
CA ALA A 421 -16.10 13.70 -1.58
C ALA A 421 -15.59 14.88 -2.43
N SER A 422 -14.27 15.10 -2.47
CA SER A 422 -13.62 16.10 -3.32
C SER A 422 -13.39 15.64 -4.76
N GLY A 423 -13.90 14.45 -5.14
CA GLY A 423 -13.80 13.89 -6.50
C GLY A 423 -12.55 13.04 -6.75
N TRP A 424 -11.74 12.75 -5.73
CA TRP A 424 -10.51 11.95 -5.87
C TRP A 424 -10.71 10.48 -5.51
N GLY A 425 -11.95 10.01 -5.32
CA GLY A 425 -12.23 8.64 -4.89
C GLY A 425 -11.58 7.55 -5.75
N ARG A 426 -11.46 7.81 -7.06
CA ARG A 426 -10.85 6.89 -8.05
C ARG A 426 -9.34 7.10 -8.27
N TYR A 427 -8.75 8.09 -7.63
CA TYR A 427 -7.31 8.33 -7.72
C TYR A 427 -6.58 7.38 -6.76
N ASP A 428 -5.27 7.19 -6.99
CA ASP A 428 -4.39 6.50 -6.04
C ASP A 428 -4.60 7.04 -4.62
N ASP A 429 -4.59 6.16 -3.62
CA ASP A 429 -4.88 6.52 -2.23
C ASP A 429 -3.90 7.56 -1.62
N SER A 430 -2.73 7.76 -2.24
CA SER A 430 -1.82 8.88 -1.94
C SER A 430 -2.44 10.26 -2.22
N ALA A 431 -3.49 10.35 -3.04
CA ALA A 431 -4.24 11.58 -3.31
C ALA A 431 -4.91 12.17 -2.07
N VAL A 432 -4.97 11.44 -0.94
CA VAL A 432 -5.39 12.01 0.35
C VAL A 432 -4.55 13.23 0.76
N VAL A 433 -3.31 13.37 0.26
CA VAL A 433 -2.48 14.59 0.44
C VAL A 433 -3.17 15.85 -0.09
N LYS A 434 -3.98 15.72 -1.15
CA LYS A 434 -4.70 16.84 -1.76
C LYS A 434 -5.70 17.50 -0.82
N VAL A 435 -6.17 16.80 0.21
CA VAL A 435 -6.98 17.38 1.29
C VAL A 435 -6.20 18.50 1.98
N TYR A 436 -4.94 18.26 2.35
CA TYR A 436 -4.09 19.27 2.97
C TYR A 436 -3.68 20.37 1.99
N GLU A 437 -3.36 20.03 0.75
CA GLU A 437 -3.03 21.03 -0.29
C GLU A 437 -4.19 22.01 -0.50
N THR A 438 -5.42 21.49 -0.53
CA THR A 438 -6.64 22.28 -0.71
C THR A 438 -6.93 23.15 0.51
N LEU A 439 -6.81 22.59 1.72
CA LEU A 439 -7.11 23.31 2.96
C LEU A 439 -6.09 24.42 3.28
N SER A 440 -4.84 24.25 2.87
CA SER A 440 -3.74 25.08 3.37
C SER A 440 -2.96 25.84 2.29
N GLY A 441 -3.25 25.58 1.01
CA GLY A 441 -2.59 26.18 -0.15
C GLY A 441 -1.17 25.66 -0.41
N VAL A 442 -0.65 24.74 0.40
CA VAL A 442 0.68 24.15 0.19
C VAL A 442 0.67 23.18 -0.98
N LYS A 443 1.86 22.93 -1.56
CA LYS A 443 2.07 21.90 -2.56
C LYS A 443 3.12 20.91 -2.11
N VAL A 444 2.77 19.62 -2.18
CA VAL A 444 3.69 18.52 -1.93
C VAL A 444 4.19 18.04 -3.27
N GLU A 445 5.28 18.61 -3.76
CA GLU A 445 5.86 18.25 -5.04
C GLU A 445 7.37 18.02 -4.91
N GLY A 446 7.87 17.00 -5.59
CA GLY A 446 9.29 16.62 -5.59
C GLY A 446 10.13 17.39 -6.59
N ARG A 447 9.57 18.39 -7.29
CA ARG A 447 10.25 19.11 -8.35
C ARG A 447 11.58 19.67 -7.83
N PRO A 448 12.70 19.49 -8.55
CA PRO A 448 13.93 20.19 -8.21
C PRO A 448 13.63 21.69 -8.20
N PRO A 449 14.33 22.48 -7.36
CA PRO A 449 14.15 23.92 -7.39
C PRO A 449 14.34 24.38 -8.84
N MET A 450 13.43 25.23 -9.33
CA MET A 450 13.79 26.08 -10.46
C MET A 450 15.10 26.76 -10.05
N LEU A 451 16.19 26.43 -10.75
CA LEU A 451 17.45 27.12 -10.54
C LEU A 451 17.17 28.60 -10.79
N ASN A 452 17.59 29.46 -9.86
CA ASN A 452 17.44 30.89 -10.07
C ASN A 452 18.18 31.24 -11.37
N LYS A 453 17.50 31.93 -12.30
CA LYS A 453 18.08 32.34 -13.57
C LYS A 453 19.48 32.95 -13.39
N GLU A 454 19.68 33.79 -12.38
CA GLU A 454 20.97 34.42 -12.09
C GLU A 454 22.04 33.40 -11.66
N ASP A 455 21.68 32.41 -10.86
CA ASP A 455 22.60 31.37 -10.41
C ASP A 455 22.96 30.41 -11.55
N VAL A 456 22.01 30.09 -12.44
CA VAL A 456 22.27 29.35 -13.68
C VAL A 456 23.26 30.12 -14.54
N LEU A 457 22.96 31.40 -14.83
CA LEU A 457 23.80 32.25 -15.68
C LEU A 457 25.21 32.40 -15.11
N ARG A 458 25.38 32.51 -13.79
CA ARG A 458 26.71 32.55 -13.15
C ARG A 458 27.45 31.22 -13.18
N SER A 459 26.72 30.10 -13.30
CA SER A 459 27.30 28.75 -13.38
C SER A 459 27.66 28.34 -14.80
N LEU A 460 27.20 29.09 -15.81
CA LEU A 460 27.60 28.87 -17.19
C LEU A 460 29.11 29.13 -17.34
N PRO A 461 29.81 28.37 -18.20
CA PRO A 461 31.18 28.70 -18.59
C PRO A 461 31.26 30.13 -19.12
N VAL A 462 32.44 30.75 -19.02
CA VAL A 462 32.69 32.05 -19.67
C VAL A 462 32.41 31.92 -21.16
N GLU A 463 31.63 32.83 -21.73
CA GLU A 463 31.40 32.90 -23.18
C GLU A 463 32.76 32.85 -23.89
N TRP A 464 32.88 31.95 -24.88
CA TRP A 464 34.09 31.87 -25.68
C TRP A 464 34.32 33.21 -26.37
N PRO A 465 35.50 33.84 -26.19
CA PRO A 465 35.75 35.19 -26.70
C PRO A 465 35.77 35.25 -28.24
N GLU A 466 35.97 34.12 -28.91
CA GLU A 466 35.96 33.98 -30.35
C GLU A 466 35.17 32.73 -30.75
N VAL A 467 34.45 32.80 -31.86
CA VAL A 467 33.70 31.67 -32.43
C VAL A 467 34.71 30.60 -32.85
N PRO A 468 34.77 29.41 -32.21
CA PRO A 468 35.85 28.45 -32.41
C PRO A 468 35.66 27.60 -33.68
N MET A 469 34.86 28.07 -34.64
CA MET A 469 34.48 27.29 -35.82
C MET A 469 35.69 26.95 -36.69
N ASP A 470 36.61 27.89 -36.89
CA ASP A 470 37.80 27.64 -37.70
C ASP A 470 38.76 26.65 -37.01
N ASP A 471 38.87 26.69 -35.68
CA ASP A 471 39.66 25.75 -34.88
C ASP A 471 39.04 24.34 -34.85
N LEU A 472 37.71 24.25 -34.77
CA LEU A 472 36.96 22.99 -34.85
C LEU A 472 37.06 22.37 -36.25
N VAL A 473 36.94 23.17 -37.30
CA VAL A 473 37.11 22.72 -38.69
C VAL A 473 38.55 22.28 -38.95
N SER A 474 39.54 23.06 -38.48
CA SER A 474 40.96 22.75 -38.62
C SER A 474 41.36 21.46 -37.88
N SER A 475 40.91 21.30 -36.63
CA SER A 475 41.16 20.08 -35.84
C SER A 475 40.48 18.83 -36.42
N ALA A 476 39.25 18.96 -36.92
CA ALA A 476 38.56 17.87 -37.62
C ALA A 476 39.21 17.50 -38.97
N SER A 477 39.98 18.41 -39.57
CA SER A 477 40.69 18.19 -40.83
C SER A 477 42.04 17.48 -40.67
N HIS A 478 42.57 17.38 -39.45
CA HIS A 478 43.93 16.92 -39.19
C HIS A 478 44.04 15.68 -38.28
N ASP A 479 42.99 15.32 -37.55
CA ASP A 479 42.99 14.14 -36.68
C ASP A 479 42.18 12.98 -37.32
N SER A 480 42.69 11.74 -37.23
CA SER A 480 42.05 10.54 -37.82
C SER A 480 40.75 10.10 -37.11
N LYS A 481 40.29 10.91 -36.15
CA LYS A 481 39.11 10.66 -35.33
C LYS A 481 37.91 11.39 -35.93
N LYS A 482 36.83 10.65 -36.19
CA LYS A 482 35.55 11.24 -36.60
C LYS A 482 35.04 12.15 -35.47
N VAL A 483 34.82 13.42 -35.78
CA VAL A 483 34.32 14.41 -34.80
C VAL A 483 32.81 14.55 -34.94
N LEU A 484 32.08 14.34 -33.85
CA LEU A 484 30.67 14.68 -33.73
C LEU A 484 30.55 16.05 -33.06
N VAL A 485 29.87 16.99 -33.71
CA VAL A 485 29.54 18.32 -33.20
C VAL A 485 28.06 18.36 -32.91
N VAL A 486 27.71 18.65 -31.66
CA VAL A 486 26.33 18.73 -31.18
C VAL A 486 25.99 20.20 -30.97
N LEU A 487 25.04 20.71 -31.75
CA LEU A 487 24.58 22.09 -31.73
C LEU A 487 23.32 22.19 -30.86
N ASP A 488 23.38 23.00 -29.80
CA ASP A 488 22.25 23.24 -28.89
C ASP A 488 21.56 24.57 -29.26
N ASP A 489 20.34 24.51 -29.80
CA ASP A 489 19.60 25.69 -30.29
C ASP A 489 18.64 26.25 -29.24
N ASP A 490 18.53 27.56 -29.09
CA ASP A 490 17.44 28.16 -28.30
C ASP A 490 16.11 27.97 -29.08
N PRO A 491 14.97 27.63 -28.44
CA PRO A 491 13.68 27.41 -29.10
C PRO A 491 13.12 28.59 -29.93
N THR A 492 13.84 29.70 -30.04
CA THR A 492 13.45 30.90 -30.79
C THR A 492 13.86 30.93 -32.27
N GLY A 493 14.58 29.91 -32.78
CA GLY A 493 14.59 29.59 -34.21
C GLY A 493 15.21 30.65 -35.13
N THR A 494 16.31 31.29 -34.73
CA THR A 494 17.05 32.23 -35.59
C THR A 494 18.56 32.12 -35.43
N GLN A 495 19.22 31.20 -36.16
CA GLN A 495 20.07 31.50 -37.33
C GLN A 495 20.86 30.28 -37.83
N THR A 496 20.60 29.96 -39.09
CA THR A 496 21.52 29.53 -40.16
C THR A 496 22.99 29.25 -39.81
N VAL A 497 23.31 27.98 -39.61
CA VAL A 497 24.58 27.43 -40.07
C VAL A 497 24.59 27.47 -41.60
N HIS A 498 25.41 28.35 -42.17
CA HIS A 498 25.60 28.44 -43.62
C HIS A 498 26.70 27.45 -44.05
N ASP A 499 26.47 26.79 -45.18
CA ASP A 499 27.46 25.94 -45.86
C ASP A 499 27.94 24.68 -45.10
N ILE A 500 27.20 24.22 -44.09
CA ILE A 500 27.40 22.92 -43.44
C ILE A 500 26.08 22.12 -43.36
N GLU A 501 26.15 20.82 -43.64
CA GLU A 501 25.01 19.90 -43.53
C GLU A 501 24.80 19.52 -42.06
N VAL A 502 23.63 19.82 -41.50
CA VAL A 502 23.27 19.52 -40.11
C VAL A 502 22.03 18.64 -40.08
N LEU A 503 22.09 17.55 -39.31
CA LEU A 503 20.90 16.75 -39.04
C LEU A 503 20.06 17.37 -37.94
N THR A 504 18.84 17.73 -38.31
CA THR A 504 17.80 18.19 -37.41
C THR A 504 16.87 17.09 -36.98
N GLU A 505 17.11 15.82 -37.33
CA GLU A 505 16.44 14.63 -36.82
C GLU A 505 17.43 13.46 -36.96
N TRP A 506 17.43 12.52 -36.01
CA TRP A 506 18.44 11.45 -35.96
C TRP A 506 17.89 10.05 -35.70
N PRO A 507 16.89 9.57 -36.45
CA PRO A 507 16.55 8.15 -36.43
C PRO A 507 17.75 7.31 -36.88
N VAL A 508 17.79 6.04 -36.46
CA VAL A 508 18.92 5.13 -36.71
C VAL A 508 19.26 5.05 -38.20
N GLU A 509 18.24 5.11 -39.06
CA GLU A 509 18.37 5.07 -40.51
C GLU A 509 19.10 6.29 -41.07
N ALA A 510 18.75 7.50 -40.61
CA ALA A 510 19.38 8.75 -41.05
C ALA A 510 20.84 8.85 -40.59
N LEU A 511 21.12 8.42 -39.34
CA LEU A 511 22.49 8.32 -38.83
C LEU A 511 23.31 7.32 -39.66
N THR A 512 22.72 6.17 -40.00
CA THR A 512 23.39 5.13 -40.78
C THR A 512 23.75 5.63 -42.18
N GLU A 513 22.81 6.28 -42.87
CA GLU A 513 23.06 6.87 -44.20
C GLU A 513 24.22 7.87 -44.17
N GLN A 514 24.27 8.70 -43.13
CA GLN A 514 25.27 9.75 -43.04
C GLN A 514 26.64 9.19 -42.64
N PHE A 515 26.71 8.17 -41.78
CA PHE A 515 27.97 7.48 -41.49
C PHE A 515 28.53 6.73 -42.70
N LEU A 516 27.68 6.26 -43.62
CA LEU A 516 28.10 5.62 -44.88
C LEU A 516 28.81 6.61 -45.82
N LYS A 517 28.54 7.92 -45.71
CA LYS A 517 29.27 8.96 -46.45
C LYS A 517 30.70 9.19 -45.93
N LEU A 518 31.10 8.51 -44.86
CA LEU A 518 32.42 8.62 -44.20
C LEU A 518 32.82 10.08 -43.88
N PRO A 519 31.98 10.86 -43.18
CA PRO A 519 32.30 12.24 -42.85
C PRO A 519 33.50 12.31 -41.89
N THR A 520 34.37 13.29 -42.11
CA THR A 520 35.45 13.67 -41.19
C THR A 520 34.91 14.42 -39.97
N CYS A 521 33.89 15.26 -40.19
CA CYS A 521 33.15 16.00 -39.17
C CYS A 521 31.64 15.87 -39.42
N PHE A 522 30.87 15.70 -38.35
CA PHE A 522 29.45 15.37 -38.40
C PHE A 522 28.66 16.26 -37.42
N PHE A 523 27.60 16.92 -37.88
CA PHE A 523 26.87 17.94 -37.12
C PHE A 523 25.42 17.52 -36.85
N ILE A 524 24.97 17.61 -35.60
CA ILE A 524 23.59 17.28 -35.18
C ILE A 524 23.00 18.40 -34.30
N LEU A 525 21.66 18.56 -34.30
CA LEU A 525 20.95 19.56 -33.51
C LEU A 525 20.21 18.92 -32.31
N THR A 526 20.37 19.42 -31.08
CA THR A 526 19.83 18.78 -29.86
C THR A 526 18.32 18.86 -29.65
N ASN A 527 17.68 19.85 -30.26
CA ASN A 527 16.30 20.25 -29.93
C ASN A 527 15.23 19.76 -30.91
N SER A 528 15.51 18.65 -31.57
CA SER A 528 14.58 17.95 -32.45
C SER A 528 14.10 16.62 -31.90
#